data_AF-R5GWC1-F1
#
_entry.id   AF-R5GWC1-F1
#
_cell.length_a   1.000
_cell.length_b   1.000
_cell.length_c   1.000
_cell.angle_alpha   90.00
_cell.angle_beta   90.00
_cell.angle_gamma   90.00
#
_symmetry.space_group_name_H-M   'P 1'
#
loop_
_entity.id
_entity.type
_entity.pdbx_description
1 polymer ?
#
loop_
_entity_poly.entity_id
_entity_poly.type
_entity_poly.pdbx_seq_one_letter_code
_entity_poly.pdbx_strand_id
1 'polypeptide(L)'
;MTEKDLIPGTVVQHFKRKMLTEAERADSTQYLYEILGVAHHTETGEKLVVYRALYGEGKICARPLDMFLSETDHEKYPQAEQKFRFEPLK
;
A
#
# COMPACT_ATOMS: atom_id res chain seq x y z
N MET A 1 4.94 9.75 -1.38
CA MET A 1 5.41 8.53 -2.07
C MET A 1 5.41 8.80 -3.56
N THR A 2 6.36 8.22 -4.30
CA THR A 2 6.53 8.37 -5.74
C THR A 2 6.81 7.02 -6.38
N GLU A 3 6.81 6.94 -7.71
CA GLU A 3 7.17 5.70 -8.42
C GLU A 3 8.58 5.19 -8.07
N LYS A 4 9.51 6.08 -7.67
CA LYS A 4 10.87 5.70 -7.23
C LYS A 4 10.89 4.88 -5.94
N ASP A 5 9.83 4.95 -5.15
CA ASP A 5 9.69 4.19 -3.91
C ASP A 5 9.16 2.75 -4.16
N LEU A 6 8.71 2.45 -5.38
CA LEU A 6 8.11 1.16 -5.76
C LEU A 6 9.14 0.10 -6.16
N ILE A 7 10.12 -0.11 -5.28
CA ILE A 7 11.18 -1.10 -5.47
C ILE A 7 10.66 -2.48 -5.01
N PRO A 8 10.86 -3.57 -5.78
CA PRO A 8 10.53 -4.90 -5.33
C PRO A 8 11.16 -5.24 -3.97
N GLY A 9 10.38 -5.82 -3.06
CA GLY A 9 10.78 -6.09 -1.69
C GLY A 9 10.52 -4.95 -0.70
N THR A 10 10.20 -3.73 -1.16
CA THR A 10 9.79 -2.64 -0.26
C THR A 10 8.50 -3.02 0.47
N VAL A 11 8.52 -2.94 1.80
CA VAL A 11 7.32 -3.10 2.62
C VAL A 11 6.64 -1.75 2.78
N VAL A 12 5.34 -1.72 2.50
CA VAL A 12 4.48 -0.55 2.66
C VAL A 12 3.34 -0.87 3.61
N GLN A 13 2.86 0.15 4.32
CA GLN A 13 1.66 0.08 5.14
C GLN A 13 0.51 0.85 4.50
N HIS A 14 -0.68 0.27 4.52
CA HIS A 14 -1.90 0.99 4.18
C HIS A 14 -2.33 1.88 5.36
N PHE A 15 -2.90 3.06 5.09
CA PHE A 15 -3.25 4.06 6.13
C PHE A 15 -4.09 3.52 7.30
N LYS A 16 -4.95 2.53 7.02
CA LYS A 16 -5.75 1.84 8.05
C LYS A 16 -4.91 1.11 9.09
N ARG A 17 -3.63 0.80 8.83
CA ARG A 17 -2.73 0.22 9.84
C ARG A 17 -2.59 1.15 11.05
N LYS A 18 -2.57 2.47 10.83
CA LYS A 18 -2.50 3.46 11.91
C LYS A 18 -3.78 3.55 12.76
N MET A 19 -4.88 2.96 12.28
CA MET A 19 -6.14 2.87 13.02
C MET A 19 -6.21 1.65 13.96
N LEU A 20 -5.26 0.72 13.86
CA LEU A 20 -5.11 -0.38 14.80
C LEU A 20 -4.48 0.14 16.11
N THR A 21 -4.83 -0.50 17.23
CA THR A 21 -4.17 -0.24 18.51
C THR A 21 -2.69 -0.63 18.46
N GLU A 22 -1.89 -0.09 19.37
CA GLU A 22 -0.46 -0.41 19.43
C GLU A 22 -0.21 -1.92 19.65
N ALA A 23 -0.99 -2.54 20.53
CA ALA A 23 -0.91 -3.98 20.79
C ALA A 23 -1.23 -4.81 19.53
N GLU A 24 -2.28 -4.46 18.78
CA GLU A 24 -2.63 -5.14 17.53
C GLU A 24 -1.54 -4.97 16.47
N ARG A 25 -0.89 -3.81 16.38
CA ARG A 25 0.19 -3.58 15.40
C ARG A 25 1.46 -4.33 15.74
N ALA A 26 1.79 -4.46 17.02
CA ALA A 26 3.03 -5.08 17.48
C ALA A 26 3.10 -6.58 17.14
N ASP A 27 1.95 -7.26 17.15
CA ASP A 27 1.85 -8.71 16.94
C ASP A 27 1.22 -9.09 15.58
N SER A 28 1.05 -8.13 14.67
CA SER A 28 0.37 -8.38 13.40
C SER A 28 0.97 -7.67 12.20
N THR A 29 0.99 -8.39 11.08
CA THR A 29 1.28 -7.85 9.73
C THR A 29 0.04 -7.28 9.04
N GLN A 30 -1.11 -7.21 9.72
CA GLN A 30 -2.35 -6.67 9.16
C GLN A 30 -2.10 -5.30 8.50
N TYR A 31 -2.58 -5.13 7.27
CA TYR A 31 -2.39 -3.93 6.43
C TYR A 31 -0.94 -3.62 6.03
N LEU A 32 -0.01 -4.56 6.20
CA LEU A 32 1.30 -4.52 5.54
C LEU A 32 1.26 -5.25 4.20
N TYR A 33 2.00 -4.70 3.25
CA TYR A 33 2.15 -5.25 1.91
C TYR A 33 3.59 -5.13 1.46
N GLU A 34 4.01 -6.03 0.59
CA GLU A 34 5.30 -6.00 -0.10
C GLU A 34 5.10 -5.65 -1.56
N ILE A 35 5.87 -4.71 -2.08
CA ILE A 35 5.89 -4.39 -3.52
C ILE A 35 6.58 -5.54 -4.26
N LEU A 36 5.94 -6.05 -5.30
CA LEU A 36 6.53 -7.04 -6.20
C LEU A 36 7.08 -6.37 -7.47
N GLY A 37 6.52 -5.22 -7.86
CA GLY A 37 7.02 -4.38 -8.95
C GLY A 37 5.94 -3.51 -9.57
N VAL A 38 6.31 -2.80 -10.63
CA VAL A 38 5.39 -2.03 -11.48
C VAL A 38 5.24 -2.78 -12.81
N ALA A 39 4.00 -3.17 -13.13
CA ALA A 39 3.64 -3.81 -14.38
C ALA A 39 3.04 -2.81 -15.36
N HIS A 40 3.14 -3.10 -16.66
CA HIS A 40 2.45 -2.35 -17.70
C HIS A 40 1.32 -3.23 -18.26
N HIS A 41 0.09 -2.73 -18.20
CA HIS A 41 -1.07 -3.39 -18.79
C HIS A 41 -0.92 -3.36 -20.32
N THR A 42 -0.83 -4.52 -20.96
CA THR A 42 -0.45 -4.64 -22.38
C THR A 42 -1.47 -4.04 -23.35
N GLU A 43 -2.74 -4.09 -22.99
CA GLU A 43 -3.88 -3.65 -23.79
C GLU A 43 -4.17 -2.15 -23.65
N THR A 44 -3.93 -1.57 -22.47
CA THR A 44 -4.26 -0.17 -22.18
C THR A 44 -3.04 0.74 -22.03
N GLY A 45 -1.85 0.17 -21.81
CA GLY A 45 -0.63 0.89 -21.46
C GLY A 45 -0.60 1.42 -20.02
N GLU A 46 -1.64 1.16 -19.21
CA GLU A 46 -1.72 1.63 -17.83
C GLU A 46 -0.66 0.97 -16.94
N LYS A 47 -0.01 1.76 -16.07
CA LYS A 47 0.89 1.23 -15.06
C LYS A 47 0.12 0.71 -13.85
N LEU A 48 0.44 -0.49 -13.42
CA LEU A 48 -0.12 -1.14 -12.24
C LEU A 48 0.98 -1.43 -11.23
N VAL A 49 0.73 -1.10 -9.96
CA VAL A 49 1.57 -1.60 -8.86
C VAL A 49 1.11 -3.01 -8.54
N VAL A 50 2.02 -3.97 -8.62
CA VAL A 50 1.82 -5.36 -8.21
C VAL A 50 2.42 -5.53 -6.81
N TYR A 51 1.62 -6.02 -5.87
CA TYR A 51 2.00 -6.10 -4.47
C TYR A 51 1.31 -7.28 -3.77
N ARG A 52 1.91 -7.76 -2.69
CA ARG A 52 1.45 -8.91 -1.91
C ARG A 52 1.06 -8.49 -0.50
N ALA A 53 -0.09 -8.91 -0.01
CA ALA A 53 -0.43 -8.78 1.41
C ALA A 53 0.54 -9.62 2.26
N LEU A 54 1.03 -9.06 3.36
CA LEU A 54 1.88 -9.80 4.32
C LEU A 54 1.08 -10.46 5.44
N TYR A 55 -0.25 -10.50 5.30
CA TYR A 55 -1.20 -11.03 6.26
C TYR A 55 -2.22 -11.95 5.56
N GLY A 56 -2.92 -12.76 6.34
CA GLY A 56 -3.86 -13.77 5.81
C GLY A 56 -3.14 -14.76 4.89
N GLU A 57 -3.75 -15.09 3.76
CA GLU A 57 -3.22 -16.04 2.76
C GLU A 57 -2.17 -15.45 1.82
N GLY A 58 -1.73 -14.20 2.04
CA GLY A 58 -0.70 -13.60 1.20
C GLY A 58 -1.17 -13.19 -0.21
N LYS A 59 -2.41 -12.70 -0.32
CA LYS A 59 -3.04 -12.33 -1.60
C LYS A 59 -2.16 -11.35 -2.40
N ILE A 60 -1.94 -11.67 -3.67
CA ILE A 60 -1.32 -10.77 -4.66
C ILE A 60 -2.40 -9.92 -5.31
N CYS A 61 -2.13 -8.63 -5.42
CA CYS A 61 -3.02 -7.60 -5.94
C CYS A 61 -2.30 -6.78 -7.02
N ALA A 62 -3.08 -6.26 -7.96
CA ALA A 62 -2.65 -5.22 -8.90
C ALA A 62 -3.57 -4.00 -8.72
N ARG A 63 -3.00 -2.80 -8.73
CA ARG A 63 -3.75 -1.54 -8.59
C ARG A 63 -3.17 -0.47 -9.51
N PRO A 64 -4.00 0.36 -10.17
CA PRO A 64 -3.55 1.54 -10.91
C PRO A 64 -2.51 2.35 -10.15
N LEU A 65 -1.42 2.72 -10.82
CA LEU A 65 -0.30 3.45 -10.22
C LEU A 65 -0.77 4.72 -9.51
N ASP A 66 -1.58 5.52 -10.18
CA ASP A 66 -2.09 6.79 -9.64
C ASP A 66 -2.99 6.55 -8.43
N MET A 67 -3.80 5.49 -8.43
CA MET A 67 -4.62 5.13 -7.28
C MET A 67 -3.80 4.56 -6.12
N PHE A 68 -2.67 3.92 -6.40
CA PHE A 68 -1.77 3.41 -5.37
C PHE A 68 -0.99 4.55 -4.71
N LEU A 69 -0.48 5.49 -5.53
CA LEU A 69 0.24 6.69 -5.08
C LEU A 69 -0.67 7.83 -4.62
N SER A 70 -2.01 7.64 -4.66
CA SER A 70 -2.95 8.67 -4.25
C SER A 70 -2.88 8.99 -2.75
N GLU A 71 -3.21 10.24 -2.43
CA GLU A 71 -3.39 10.67 -1.06
C GLU A 71 -4.58 9.96 -0.39
N THR A 72 -4.52 9.85 0.92
CA THR A 72 -5.66 9.39 1.71
C THR A 72 -6.79 10.40 1.57
N ASP A 73 -8.02 9.89 1.44
CA ASP A 73 -9.21 10.72 1.42
C ASP A 73 -9.50 11.22 2.85
N HIS A 74 -9.11 12.45 3.15
CA HIS A 74 -9.26 13.05 4.47
C HIS A 74 -10.66 13.63 4.72
N GLU A 75 -11.50 13.79 3.69
CA GLU A 75 -12.92 14.09 3.91
C GLU A 75 -13.62 12.86 4.50
N LYS A 76 -13.30 11.67 3.96
CA LYS A 76 -13.84 10.40 4.44
C LYS A 76 -13.13 9.89 5.71
N TYR A 77 -11.84 10.15 5.85
CA TYR A 77 -11.03 9.72 6.98
C TYR A 77 -10.27 10.91 7.60
N PRO A 78 -10.97 11.80 8.32
CA PRO A 78 -10.36 13.03 8.87
C PRO A 78 -9.22 12.77 9.86
N GLN A 79 -9.22 11.59 10.50
CA GLN A 79 -8.24 11.18 11.50
C GLN A 79 -7.11 10.30 10.92
N ALA A 80 -7.04 10.16 9.59
CA ALA A 80 -5.95 9.40 8.99
C ALA A 80 -4.61 10.14 9.19
N GLU A 81 -3.65 9.49 9.85
CA GLU A 81 -2.32 10.06 10.08
C GLU A 81 -1.45 10.07 8.80
N GLN A 82 -1.68 9.13 7.90
CA GLN A 82 -0.88 8.99 6.67
C GLN A 82 -1.39 9.91 5.58
N LYS A 83 -0.45 10.64 4.96
CA LYS A 83 -0.74 11.48 3.80
C LYS A 83 -1.14 10.63 2.59
N PHE A 84 -0.39 9.54 2.33
CA PHE A 84 -0.66 8.65 1.20
C PHE A 84 -1.37 7.38 1.64
N ARG A 85 -2.19 6.81 0.74
CA ARG A 85 -2.91 5.55 1.01
C ARG A 85 -1.96 4.43 1.41
N PHE A 86 -0.80 4.37 0.75
CA PHE A 86 0.31 3.50 1.08
C PHE A 86 1.54 4.35 1.35
N GLU A 87 2.29 4.00 2.38
CA GLU A 87 3.58 4.62 2.70
C GLU A 87 4.60 3.52 3.04
N PRO A 88 5.88 3.65 2.64
CA PRO A 88 6.93 2.72 3.07
C PRO A 88 6.97 2.62 4.59
N LEU A 89 7.10 1.40 5.08
CA LEU A 89 7.35 1.16 6.50
C LEU A 89 8.81 1.57 6.78
N LYS A 90 9.00 2.54 7.68
CA LYS A 90 10.33 2.98 8.11
C LYS A 90 10.88 2.08 9.21
#